data_AF-A0A7Y4YGK9-F1
#
_entry.id   AF-A0A7Y4YGK9-F1
#
_cell.length_a   1.000
_cell.length_b   1.000
_cell.length_c   1.000
_cell.angle_alpha   90.00
_cell.angle_beta   90.00
_cell.angle_gamma   90.00
#
_symmetry.space_group_name_H-M   'P 1'
#
loop_
_entity.id
_entity.type
_entity.pdbx_description
1 polymer ?
#
loop_
_entity_poly.entity_id
_entity_poly.type
_entity_poly.pdbx_seq_one_letter_code
_entity_poly.pdbx_strand_id
1 'polypeptide(L)'
;MAVEKDLKAILGKLKFSDDAKVLAQISENTKLVHARMAGIKHKLVVMSGKGGVGKSMTTVNLALAFARQGGKVGLLDVDLNGPCVPRMLGMHGQSLTMR
;
A
#
# COMPACT_ATOMS: atom_id res chain seq x y z
N MET A 1 -1.03 11.82 -25.02
CA MET A 1 -1.11 10.74 -26.04
C MET A 1 -0.47 9.41 -25.64
N ALA A 2 0.42 9.31 -24.63
CA ALA A 2 1.02 8.03 -24.23
C ALA A 2 0.22 7.25 -23.15
N VAL A 3 -0.47 7.92 -22.23
CA VAL A 3 -1.18 7.31 -21.08
C VAL A 3 -2.40 6.47 -21.49
N GLU A 4 -3.07 6.85 -22.58
CA GLU A 4 -4.31 6.22 -23.03
C GLU A 4 -4.08 4.82 -23.64
N LYS A 5 -2.89 4.60 -24.21
CA LYS A 5 -2.47 3.29 -24.75
C LYS A 5 -2.16 2.30 -23.64
N ASP A 6 -1.63 2.75 -22.51
CA ASP A 6 -1.33 1.88 -21.37
C ASP A 6 -2.59 1.40 -20.65
N LEU A 7 -3.59 2.27 -20.48
CA LEU A 7 -4.82 1.87 -19.79
C LEU A 7 -5.58 0.79 -20.57
N LYS A 8 -5.72 0.93 -21.90
CA LYS A 8 -6.33 -0.11 -22.74
C LYS A 8 -5.54 -1.42 -22.75
N ALA A 9 -4.21 -1.35 -22.72
CA ALA A 9 -3.35 -2.53 -22.66
C ALA A 9 -3.42 -3.27 -21.30
N ILE A 10 -3.62 -2.53 -20.21
CA ILE A 10 -3.84 -3.08 -18.87
C ILE A 10 -5.23 -3.70 -18.77
N LEU A 11 -6.26 -3.01 -19.26
CA LEU A 11 -7.64 -3.50 -19.27
C LEU A 11 -7.78 -4.77 -20.13
N GLY A 12 -7.08 -4.86 -21.27
CA GLY A 12 -7.06 -6.04 -22.13
C GLY A 12 -6.36 -7.28 -21.52
N LYS A 13 -5.65 -7.12 -20.39
CA LYS A 13 -5.00 -8.23 -19.66
C LYS A 13 -5.81 -8.69 -18.44
N LEU A 14 -6.93 -8.04 -18.13
CA LEU A 14 -7.83 -8.48 -17.06
C LEU A 14 -8.60 -9.73 -17.52
N LYS A 15 -8.61 -10.77 -16.67
CA LYS A 15 -9.24 -12.09 -16.91
C LYS A 15 -10.77 -12.07 -17.06
N PHE A 16 -11.40 -10.90 -17.10
CA PHE A 16 -12.85 -10.76 -17.05
C PHE A 16 -13.30 -9.84 -18.19
N SER A 17 -13.95 -10.41 -19.21
CA SER A 17 -14.58 -9.66 -20.31
C SER A 17 -15.95 -9.08 -19.95
N ASP A 18 -16.33 -9.13 -18.67
CA ASP A 18 -17.67 -8.87 -18.18
C ASP A 18 -17.58 -7.87 -17.02
N ASP A 19 -17.90 -6.61 -17.32
CA ASP A 19 -17.81 -5.47 -16.41
C ASP A 19 -18.60 -5.71 -15.12
N ALA A 20 -19.69 -6.49 -15.17
CA ALA A 20 -20.48 -6.82 -13.99
C ALA A 20 -19.68 -7.68 -12.99
N LYS A 21 -18.86 -8.62 -13.48
CA LYS A 21 -18.01 -9.47 -12.62
C LYS A 21 -16.86 -8.67 -11.99
N VAL A 22 -16.28 -7.74 -12.73
CA VAL A 22 -15.23 -6.85 -12.21
C VAL A 22 -15.79 -5.97 -11.09
N LEU A 23 -16.97 -5.37 -11.30
CA LEU A 23 -17.63 -4.54 -10.29
C LEU A 23 -17.99 -5.33 -9.03
N ALA A 24 -18.50 -6.55 -9.19
CA ALA A 24 -18.80 -7.44 -8.06
C ALA A 24 -17.53 -7.76 -7.24
N GLN A 25 -16.43 -8.08 -7.91
CA GLN A 25 -15.15 -8.38 -7.25
C GLN A 25 -14.57 -7.17 -6.50
N ILE A 26 -14.63 -5.97 -7.10
CA ILE A 26 -14.16 -4.74 -6.46
C ILE A 26 -15.00 -4.43 -5.23
N SER A 27 -16.33 -4.57 -5.33
CA SER A 27 -17.25 -4.36 -4.21
C SER A 27 -16.95 -5.31 -3.05
N GLU A 28 -16.75 -6.60 -3.34
CA GLU A 28 -16.43 -7.60 -2.32
C GLU A 28 -15.06 -7.33 -1.66
N ASN A 29 -14.03 -7.06 -2.46
CA ASN A 29 -12.71 -6.69 -1.94
C ASN A 29 -12.77 -5.44 -1.07
N THR A 30 -13.59 -4.44 -1.44
CA THR A 30 -13.77 -3.21 -0.67
C THR A 30 -14.41 -3.49 0.69
N LYS A 31 -15.42 -4.36 0.76
CA LYS A 31 -16.03 -4.79 2.03
C LYS A 31 -15.01 -5.49 2.92
N LEU A 32 -14.23 -6.42 2.36
CA LEU A 32 -13.19 -7.14 3.10
C LEU A 32 -12.11 -6.20 3.65
N VAL A 33 -11.66 -5.23 2.84
CA VAL A 33 -10.72 -4.19 3.29
C VAL A 33 -11.34 -3.37 4.41
N HIS A 34 -12.60 -2.95 4.27
CA HIS A 34 -13.28 -2.17 5.31
C HIS A 34 -13.35 -2.94 6.64
N ALA A 35 -13.73 -4.22 6.60
CA ALA A 35 -13.78 -5.08 7.78
C ALA A 35 -12.39 -5.26 8.43
N ARG A 36 -11.35 -5.56 7.63
CA ARG A 36 -9.97 -5.72 8.14
C ARG A 36 -9.40 -4.44 8.75
N MET A 37 -9.79 -3.29 8.20
CA MET A 37 -9.31 -1.98 8.63
C MET A 37 -10.19 -1.34 9.73
N ALA A 38 -11.26 -2.01 10.17
CA ALA A 38 -12.22 -1.48 11.15
C ALA A 38 -11.57 -1.23 12.53
N GLY A 39 -10.61 -2.08 12.93
CA GLY A 39 -9.89 -1.94 14.20
C GLY A 39 -8.79 -0.87 14.21
N ILE A 40 -8.46 -0.27 13.05
CA ILE A 40 -7.39 0.72 12.93
C ILE A 40 -7.96 2.12 13.19
N LYS A 41 -7.63 2.69 14.35
CA LYS A 41 -8.14 3.99 14.81
C LYS A 41 -7.73 5.17 13.92
N HIS A 42 -6.48 5.16 13.42
CA HIS A 42 -5.93 6.25 12.61
C HIS A 42 -5.23 5.68 11.38
N LYS A 43 -5.53 6.24 10.20
CA LYS A 43 -4.97 5.83 8.90
C LYS A 43 -4.32 7.07 8.28
N LEU A 44 -2.99 7.09 8.28
CA LEU A 44 -2.20 8.23 7.80
C LEU A 44 -1.58 7.89 6.46
N VAL A 45 -1.82 8.73 5.45
CA VAL A 45 -1.24 8.56 4.11
C VAL A 45 -0.16 9.61 3.92
N VAL A 46 1.07 9.17 3.64
CA VAL A 46 2.19 10.06 3.32
C VAL A 46 2.43 10.02 1.81
N MET A 47 2.29 11.17 1.15
CA MET A 47 2.43 11.32 -0.30
C MET A 47 3.49 12.35 -0.66
N SER A 48 4.01 12.29 -1.89
CA SER A 48 4.97 13.26 -2.41
C SER A 48 4.74 13.51 -3.90
N GLY A 49 4.88 14.76 -4.34
CA GLY A 49 4.76 15.12 -5.76
C GLY A 49 5.98 14.80 -6.63
N LYS A 50 7.11 14.41 -6.02
CA LYS A 50 8.36 14.09 -6.72
C LYS A 50 9.13 12.98 -5.99
N GLY A 51 9.93 12.20 -6.73
CA GLY A 51 10.87 11.23 -6.16
C GLY A 51 12.02 11.90 -5.41
N GLY A 52 12.57 11.22 -4.40
CA GLY A 52 13.76 11.67 -3.66
C GLY A 52 13.51 12.71 -2.56
N VAL A 53 12.27 13.15 -2.34
CA VAL A 53 11.95 14.17 -1.30
C VAL A 53 11.92 13.62 0.14
N GLY A 54 12.25 12.34 0.33
CA GLY A 54 12.27 11.72 1.66
C GLY A 54 10.94 11.16 2.17
N LYS A 55 9.93 10.95 1.29
CA LYS A 55 8.62 10.35 1.65
C LYS A 55 8.76 9.13 2.57
N SER A 56 9.50 8.11 2.13
CA SER A 56 9.68 6.87 2.91
C SER A 56 10.43 7.09 4.23
N MET A 57 11.36 8.05 4.25
CA MET A 57 12.09 8.40 5.47
C MET A 57 11.20 9.06 6.51
N THR A 58 10.35 9.99 6.09
CA THR A 58 9.34 10.59 6.95
C THR A 58 8.35 9.54 7.45
N THR A 59 7.86 8.66 6.58
CA THR A 59 6.93 7.57 6.92
C THR A 59 7.50 6.61 7.98
N VAL A 60 8.74 6.16 7.82
CA VAL A 60 9.42 5.26 8.77
C VAL A 60 9.64 5.95 10.12
N ASN A 61 10.16 7.18 10.13
CA ASN A 61 10.43 7.90 11.38
C ASN A 61 9.14 8.20 12.16
N LEU A 62 8.05 8.54 11.46
CA LEU A 62 6.76 8.76 12.08
C LEU A 62 6.21 7.46 12.71
N ALA A 63 6.31 6.34 12.00
CA ALA A 63 5.91 5.03 12.51
C ALA A 63 6.71 4.63 13.76
N LEU A 64 8.04 4.82 13.72
CA LEU A 64 8.91 4.57 14.87
C LEU A 64 8.59 5.49 16.06
N ALA A 65 8.31 6.77 15.82
CA ALA A 65 7.93 7.70 16.88
C ALA A 65 6.65 7.27 17.59
N PHE A 66 5.61 6.91 16.84
CA PHE A 66 4.36 6.39 17.42
C PHE A 66 4.55 5.06 18.15
N ALA A 67 5.37 4.15 17.61
CA ALA A 67 5.68 2.89 18.27
C ALA A 67 6.43 3.12 19.60
N ARG A 68 7.39 4.05 19.63
CA ARG A 68 8.15 4.43 20.85
C ARG A 68 7.27 5.09 21.90
N GLN A 69 6.16 5.70 21.52
CA GLN A 69 5.14 6.21 22.45
C GLN A 69 4.17 5.13 22.95
N GLY A 70 4.39 3.85 22.61
CA GLY A 70 3.56 2.72 23.02
C GLY A 70 2.39 2.41 22.08
N GLY A 71 2.32 3.05 20.91
CA GLY A 71 1.30 2.78 19.91
C GLY A 71 1.47 1.42 19.23
N LYS A 72 0.36 0.74 18.94
CA LYS A 72 0.34 -0.39 17.98
C LYS A 72 0.32 0.19 16.56
N VAL A 73 1.45 0.11 15.87
CA VAL A 73 1.65 0.74 14.56
C VAL A 73 1.82 -0.31 13.48
N GLY A 74 1.07 -0.17 12.39
CA GLY A 74 1.31 -0.89 11.14
C GLY A 74 1.91 0.07 10.10
N LEU A 75 2.81 -0.44 9.26
CA LEU A 75 3.43 0.31 8.18
C LEU A 75 3.18 -0.43 6.86
N LEU A 76 2.57 0.28 5.90
CA LEU A 76 2.29 -0.26 4.57
C LEU A 76 3.08 0.55 3.53
N ASP A 77 4.03 -0.10 2.86
CA ASP A 77 4.75 0.48 1.74
C ASP A 77 4.01 0.11 0.44
N VAL A 78 3.51 1.12 -0.26
CA VAL A 78 2.83 0.98 -1.57
C VAL A 78 3.73 1.42 -2.72
N ASP A 79 4.99 1.76 -2.45
CA ASP A 79 5.94 2.16 -3.48
C ASP A 79 6.52 0.94 -4.20
N LEU A 80 6.14 0.76 -5.47
CA LEU A 80 6.54 -0.39 -6.29
C LEU A 80 7.98 -0.28 -6.81
N ASN A 81 8.62 0.89 -6.71
CA ASN A 81 9.93 1.16 -7.31
C ASN A 81 11.12 0.64 -6.48
N GLY A 82 10.86 0.02 -5.32
CA GLY A 82 11.86 -0.70 -4.55
C GLY A 82 11.53 -0.75 -3.05
N PRO A 83 11.93 -1.81 -2.33
CA PRO A 83 11.61 -2.00 -0.92
C PRO A 83 12.42 -1.06 -0.03
N CYS A 84 12.09 0.23 -0.06
CA CYS A 84 12.76 1.25 0.73
C CYS A 84 12.49 1.04 2.22
N VAL A 85 11.24 0.77 2.60
CA VAL A 85 10.86 0.63 4.01
C VAL A 85 11.52 -0.58 4.70
N PRO A 86 11.45 -1.82 4.19
CA PRO A 86 12.10 -2.96 4.83
C PRO A 86 13.61 -2.78 4.97
N ARG A 87 14.25 -2.14 3.97
CA ARG A 87 15.68 -1.81 4.02
C ARG A 87 15.98 -0.81 5.15
N MET A 88 15.19 0.26 5.27
CA MET A 88 15.37 1.28 6.32
C MET A 88 15.15 0.72 7.72
N LEU A 89 14.30 -0.30 7.86
CA LEU A 89 14.06 -1.00 9.12
C LEU A 89 15.08 -2.12 9.42
N GLY A 90 16.07 -2.33 8.54
CA GLY A 90 17.06 -3.38 8.72
C GLY A 90 16.51 -4.81 8.59
N MET A 91 15.35 -4.99 7.95
CA MET A 91 14.65 -6.28 7.85
C MET A 91 15.12 -7.14 6.65
N HIS A 92 16.36 -6.97 6.21
CA HIS A 92 16.88 -7.72 5.07
C HIS A 92 16.97 -9.21 5.38
N GLY A 93 16.45 -10.06 4.50
CA GLY A 93 16.44 -11.53 4.70
C GLY A 93 15.43 -12.02 5.74
N GLN A 94 14.61 -11.15 6.34
CA GLN A 94 13.54 -11.59 7.23
C GLN A 94 12.32 -12.04 6.43
N SER A 95 11.81 -13.23 6.76
CA SER A 95 10.57 -13.73 6.20
C SER A 95 9.38 -13.22 7.00
N LEU A 96 8.24 -13.08 6.33
CA LEU A 96 7.03 -12.59 6.95
C LEU A 96 6.52 -13.63 7.97
N THR A 97 6.59 -13.32 9.25
CA THR A 97 6.00 -14.16 10.31
C THR A 97 4.62 -13.64 10.65
N MET A 98 3.57 -14.42 10.37
CA MET A 98 2.25 -14.16 10.93
C MET A 98 2.23 -14.64 12.39
N ARG A 99 2.07 -13.71 13.32
CA ARG A 99 1.82 -14.00 14.75
C ARG A 99 0.43 -13.54 15.12
#